data_AF-A0A1M5DDU2-F1
#
_entry.id   AF-A0A1M5DDU2-F1
#
_cell.length_a   1.000
_cell.length_b   1.000
_cell.length_c   1.000
_cell.angle_alpha   90.00
_cell.angle_beta   90.00
_cell.angle_gamma   90.00
#
_symmetry.space_group_name_H-M   'P 1'
#
loop_
_entity.id
_entity.type
_entity.pdbx_description
1 polymer ?
#
loop_
_entity_poly.entity_id
_entity_poly.type
_entity_poly.pdbx_seq_one_letter_code
_entity_poly.pdbx_strand_id
1 'polypeptide(L)'
;MGFSKKFFVCAVSAMSLLAGCGDSGSSSSNDNNPSTPADIPDTPSFDVSGCEVSTDASVTQQLESAKANIADILKSLGDGDFRTAQAFSAQTKATFKGVLDAHPNNCEAQLGYALSIVTDLVNNKEIKGFIDTVSNKQDLADMGVEDFNKILVTSDGKLLTSVAQTAMAQAIPSLDSAVIYMRSVVNNKDFTCKYTYEDRTYELDRGEFAPALGALFVAKAILTFGASINIDISDNGSYDWMNEADRSREVPELAVKQMQKMFDTKSSLTTVYSSWKTSYKNIPNLLDSAISYVELGLQYGIEESKNGTATQKNDPYIVGDGEMSDVSATDFQKAIDSLEHYRQGLRTGVEVTLPRGSKVTINISKFFDITDGFQDYLPYHHINDASEWQVPVDGFYWSEDMDAYQSYVDMELERELEKQVTKAGTVDYFSAWTREAYSWDDEEPLDYKWQVCMDVDYKDGGYTYKCYSMKLDNCTITFGESKSYYGDDDDANVTVPSPIKLSSNVCKVENGTHLFATAYQDATDNIFYFTDASGKKTISYQALVNGYVEGDKLKDYEVRDFGKYIIFPDITFGGVLPGMTADKFWEIIATESEEDDDDDWDDYTYNDEWDY
;
A
#
# COMPACT_ATOMS: atom_id res chain seq x y z
N MET A 1 -2.26 7.95 4.43
CA MET A 1 -1.63 6.64 4.71
C MET A 1 -0.77 6.62 5.98
N GLY A 2 -1.33 6.95 7.16
CA GLY A 2 -0.58 7.00 8.44
C GLY A 2 -0.76 5.78 9.36
N PHE A 3 -1.52 4.77 8.92
CA PHE A 3 -2.05 3.71 9.80
C PHE A 3 -1.05 2.57 10.06
N SER A 4 -0.23 2.17 9.09
CA SER A 4 0.77 1.09 9.24
C SER A 4 1.98 1.51 10.08
N LYS A 5 2.48 2.73 9.87
CA LYS A 5 3.52 3.35 10.73
C LYS A 5 3.07 3.39 12.17
N LYS A 6 1.85 3.86 12.45
CA LYS A 6 1.32 3.95 13.81
C LYS A 6 1.04 2.59 14.43
N PHE A 7 0.65 1.56 13.68
CA PHE A 7 0.41 0.21 14.25
C PHE A 7 1.71 -0.55 14.56
N PHE A 8 2.73 -0.45 13.71
CA PHE A 8 4.03 -1.08 13.97
C PHE A 8 4.86 -0.26 14.96
N VAL A 9 4.81 1.08 14.87
CA VAL A 9 5.32 1.95 15.95
C VAL A 9 4.55 1.65 17.22
N CYS A 10 3.21 1.52 17.26
CA CYS A 10 2.48 1.09 18.46
C CYS A 10 2.80 -0.35 18.92
N ALA A 11 3.15 -1.29 18.04
CA ALA A 11 3.55 -2.64 18.45
C ALA A 11 4.98 -2.66 19.01
N VAL A 12 5.90 -1.91 18.39
CA VAL A 12 7.28 -1.70 18.84
C VAL A 12 7.34 -0.73 20.02
N SER A 13 6.38 0.19 20.13
CA SER A 13 6.25 1.19 21.18
C SER A 13 5.33 0.75 22.31
N ALA A 14 4.52 -0.29 22.11
CA ALA A 14 3.98 -1.11 23.20
C ALA A 14 5.02 -2.12 23.70
N MET A 15 5.97 -2.54 22.86
CA MET A 15 7.21 -3.15 23.36
C MET A 15 8.12 -2.10 24.02
N SER A 16 7.98 -0.81 23.68
CA SER A 16 8.52 0.32 24.44
C SER A 16 7.58 0.82 25.55
N LEU A 17 6.47 0.14 25.88
CA LEU A 17 5.79 0.39 27.18
C LEU A 17 6.54 -0.29 28.33
N LEU A 18 7.50 -1.17 28.02
CA LEU A 18 8.58 -1.55 28.94
C LEU A 18 9.61 -0.42 29.11
N ALA A 19 9.58 0.59 28.23
CA ALA A 19 10.27 1.85 28.40
C ALA A 19 9.29 2.81 29.08
N GLY A 20 9.55 3.15 30.35
CA GLY A 20 8.92 4.33 30.94
C GLY A 20 9.04 5.50 29.97
N CYS A 21 8.02 6.36 29.90
CA CYS A 21 8.01 7.57 29.09
C CYS A 21 9.25 8.43 29.42
N GLY A 22 10.36 8.16 28.73
CA GLY A 22 11.59 8.91 28.82
C GLY A 22 11.49 10.07 27.87
N ASP A 23 10.91 11.16 28.34
CA ASP A 23 10.99 12.44 27.66
C ASP A 23 12.46 12.77 27.42
N SER A 24 12.81 13.14 26.20
CA SER A 24 14.15 13.63 25.84
C SER A 24 14.32 15.08 26.33
N GLY A 25 14.15 15.26 27.64
CA GLY A 25 14.25 16.54 28.33
C GLY A 25 15.41 16.51 29.30
N SER A 26 16.59 16.91 28.82
CA SER A 26 17.73 17.21 29.68
C SER A 26 17.33 18.14 30.83
N SER A 27 17.44 17.69 32.08
CA SER A 27 17.53 18.59 33.22
C SER A 27 18.52 18.07 34.24
N SER A 28 19.68 18.71 34.24
CA SER A 28 20.67 18.65 35.31
C SER A 28 20.13 19.37 36.54
N SER A 29 19.99 18.70 37.67
CA SER A 29 20.07 19.37 38.97
C SER A 29 20.60 18.43 40.04
N ASN A 30 21.79 18.77 40.52
CA ASN A 30 22.36 18.29 41.78
C ASN A 30 21.38 18.54 42.93
N ASP A 31 21.15 17.55 43.78
CA ASP A 31 21.23 17.78 45.23
C ASP A 31 21.54 16.51 46.03
N ASN A 32 22.37 16.73 47.05
CA ASN A 32 23.14 15.75 47.80
C ASN A 32 22.35 15.13 48.99
N ASN A 33 22.24 13.79 48.99
CA ASN A 33 22.53 12.86 50.12
C ASN A 33 21.58 12.82 51.35
N PRO A 34 21.64 11.75 52.19
CA PRO A 34 21.36 10.33 51.92
C PRO A 34 20.44 9.69 53.00
N SER A 35 19.76 8.57 52.73
CA SER A 35 19.55 7.58 53.81
C SER A 35 19.15 6.19 53.34
N THR A 36 19.96 5.25 53.86
CA THR A 36 19.87 3.78 53.92
C THR A 36 20.31 2.98 52.70
N PRO A 37 21.36 2.12 52.83
CA PRO A 37 21.70 1.14 51.82
C PRO A 37 20.62 0.06 51.88
N ALA A 38 19.79 0.00 50.86
CA ALA A 38 19.07 -1.23 50.61
C ALA A 38 20.12 -2.21 50.05
N ASP A 39 20.34 -3.33 50.73
CA ASP A 39 21.03 -4.48 50.15
C ASP A 39 20.19 -4.94 48.95
N ILE A 40 20.59 -4.59 47.72
CA ILE A 40 19.85 -4.94 46.50
C ILE A 40 20.83 -5.52 45.47
N PRO A 41 20.49 -6.65 44.81
CA PRO A 41 21.37 -7.32 43.87
C PRO A 41 21.45 -6.60 42.51
N ASP A 42 22.65 -6.61 41.90
CA ASP A 42 22.89 -6.24 40.50
C ASP A 42 22.21 -7.21 39.50
N THR A 43 21.91 -8.42 39.96
CA THR A 43 21.17 -9.45 39.22
C THR A 43 19.67 -9.32 39.50
N PRO A 44 18.78 -9.37 38.49
CA PRO A 44 17.34 -9.36 38.68
C PRO A 44 16.89 -10.40 39.71
N SER A 45 16.11 -9.95 40.68
CA SER A 45 15.44 -10.78 41.67
C SER A 45 14.00 -11.01 41.26
N PHE A 46 13.51 -12.23 41.48
CA PHE A 46 12.18 -12.65 41.05
C PHE A 46 11.39 -13.13 42.27
N ASP A 47 10.19 -12.59 42.47
CA ASP A 47 9.19 -13.22 43.35
C ASP A 47 8.30 -14.10 42.48
N VAL A 48 8.27 -15.39 42.78
CA VAL A 48 7.79 -16.45 41.89
C VAL A 48 6.98 -17.47 42.65
N SER A 49 5.88 -17.03 43.24
CA SER A 49 4.87 -17.94 43.79
C SER A 49 4.33 -18.82 42.65
N GLY A 50 4.68 -20.11 42.64
CA GLY A 50 4.19 -21.09 41.64
C GLY A 50 5.08 -21.38 40.42
N CYS A 51 6.29 -20.81 40.31
CA CYS A 51 7.24 -21.19 39.24
C CYS A 51 8.11 -22.39 39.63
N GLU A 52 8.53 -23.18 38.64
CA GLU A 52 9.42 -24.31 38.85
C GLU A 52 10.85 -23.81 39.12
N VAL A 53 11.38 -24.11 40.31
CA VAL A 53 12.75 -23.82 40.69
C VAL A 53 13.62 -25.02 40.36
N SER A 54 14.71 -24.81 39.63
CA SER A 54 15.68 -25.88 39.35
C SER A 54 16.37 -26.31 40.64
N THR A 55 16.44 -27.62 40.89
CA THR A 55 17.20 -28.19 42.01
C THR A 55 18.61 -28.61 41.60
N ASP A 56 18.98 -28.48 40.32
CA ASP A 56 20.32 -28.79 39.81
C ASP A 56 21.23 -27.56 39.99
N ALA A 57 22.30 -27.73 40.77
CA ALA A 57 23.24 -26.66 41.11
C ALA A 57 23.96 -26.09 39.87
N SER A 58 24.24 -26.91 38.86
CA SER A 58 24.90 -26.45 37.61
C SER A 58 23.94 -25.62 36.77
N VAL A 59 22.68 -26.05 36.67
CA VAL A 59 21.62 -25.33 35.93
C VAL A 59 21.28 -24.02 36.62
N THR A 60 21.20 -24.04 37.96
CA THR A 60 20.98 -22.85 38.79
C THR A 60 22.11 -21.83 38.59
N GLN A 61 23.37 -22.26 38.61
CA GLN A 61 24.52 -21.36 38.43
C GLN A 61 24.57 -20.74 37.02
N GLN A 62 24.20 -21.51 35.99
CA GLN A 62 24.09 -21.00 34.62
C GLN A 62 22.95 -20.01 34.47
N LEU A 63 21.79 -20.29 35.08
CA LEU A 63 20.63 -19.40 35.07
C LEU A 63 20.93 -18.08 35.79
N GLU A 64 21.56 -18.11 36.97
CA GLU A 64 21.98 -16.91 37.70
C GLU A 64 22.95 -16.03 36.90
N SER A 65 23.90 -16.65 36.19
CA SER A 65 24.81 -15.92 35.32
C SER A 65 24.09 -15.30 34.11
N ALA A 66 23.08 -15.98 33.56
CA ALA A 66 22.28 -15.50 32.44
C ALA A 66 21.29 -14.39 32.86
N LYS A 67 20.78 -14.43 34.10
CA LYS A 67 19.85 -13.45 34.66
C LYS A 67 20.42 -12.05 34.70
N ALA A 68 21.72 -11.89 34.98
CA ALA A 68 22.37 -10.58 34.99
C ALA A 68 22.12 -9.80 33.68
N ASN A 69 22.15 -10.50 32.53
CA ASN A 69 21.90 -9.87 31.24
C ASN A 69 20.41 -9.56 30.97
N ILE A 70 19.45 -10.04 31.76
CA ILE A 70 18.03 -9.65 31.60
C ILE A 70 17.87 -8.16 31.88
N ALA A 71 18.51 -7.63 32.93
CA ALA A 71 18.50 -6.20 33.22
C ALA A 71 19.10 -5.39 32.05
N ASP A 72 20.23 -5.84 31.52
CA ASP A 72 20.89 -5.18 30.38
C ASP A 72 20.05 -5.22 29.10
N ILE A 73 19.32 -6.32 28.85
CA ILE A 73 18.38 -6.44 27.73
C ILE A 73 17.22 -5.45 27.91
N LEU A 74 16.56 -5.47 29.07
CA LEU A 74 15.43 -4.59 29.36
C LEU A 74 15.83 -3.12 29.30
N LYS A 75 17.00 -2.77 29.84
CA LYS A 75 17.57 -1.43 29.73
C LYS A 75 17.77 -1.02 28.27
N SER A 76 18.47 -1.86 27.49
CA SER A 76 18.75 -1.55 26.08
C SER A 76 17.47 -1.41 25.27
N LEU A 77 16.44 -2.20 25.57
CA LEU A 77 15.10 -2.04 24.99
C LEU A 77 14.45 -0.72 25.40
N GLY A 78 14.57 -0.33 26.68
CA GLY A 78 14.09 0.94 27.22
C GLY A 78 14.72 2.17 26.56
N ASP A 79 16.03 2.10 26.28
CA ASP A 79 16.79 3.16 25.60
C ASP A 79 16.55 3.18 24.08
N GLY A 80 15.78 2.24 23.54
CA GLY A 80 15.59 2.05 22.09
C GLY A 80 16.84 1.50 21.36
N ASP A 81 17.86 1.04 22.09
CA ASP A 81 19.05 0.40 21.55
C ASP A 81 18.84 -1.10 21.32
N PHE A 82 18.06 -1.41 20.29
CA PHE A 82 17.72 -2.79 19.92
C PHE A 82 18.96 -3.62 19.57
N ARG A 83 20.02 -3.00 19.03
CA ARG A 83 21.24 -3.73 18.63
C ARG A 83 22.00 -4.24 19.83
N THR A 84 22.14 -3.40 20.85
CA THR A 84 22.78 -3.78 22.11
C THR A 84 21.92 -4.81 22.85
N ALA A 85 20.60 -4.67 22.85
CA ALA A 85 19.68 -5.65 23.41
C ALA A 85 19.84 -7.05 22.77
N GLN A 86 20.02 -7.11 21.44
CA GLN A 86 20.30 -8.36 20.73
C GLN A 86 21.67 -8.94 21.10
N ALA A 87 22.70 -8.10 21.26
CA ALA A 87 24.03 -8.57 21.62
C ALA A 87 24.06 -9.25 23.00
N PHE A 88 23.31 -8.72 23.97
CA PHE A 88 23.13 -9.36 25.27
C PHE A 88 22.29 -10.64 25.18
N SER A 89 21.17 -10.59 24.46
CA SER A 89 20.29 -11.76 24.26
C SER A 89 21.01 -12.92 23.59
N ALA A 90 21.87 -12.66 22.61
CA ALA A 90 22.64 -13.70 21.91
C ALA A 90 23.58 -14.49 22.86
N GLN A 91 24.02 -13.88 23.96
CA GLN A 91 24.91 -14.54 24.94
C GLN A 91 24.14 -15.50 25.85
N THR A 92 22.84 -15.27 26.07
CA THR A 92 22.06 -15.98 27.10
C THR A 92 20.92 -16.82 26.55
N LYS A 93 20.47 -16.57 25.31
CA LYS A 93 19.36 -17.27 24.66
C LYS A 93 19.49 -18.79 24.71
N ALA A 94 20.67 -19.33 24.42
CA ALA A 94 20.91 -20.77 24.44
C ALA A 94 20.80 -21.35 25.85
N THR A 95 21.26 -20.60 26.87
CA THR A 95 21.15 -20.99 28.27
C THR A 95 19.68 -21.03 28.72
N PHE A 96 18.91 -19.97 28.47
CA PHE A 96 17.49 -19.95 28.81
C PHE A 96 16.72 -21.07 28.10
N LYS A 97 17.01 -21.33 26.82
CA LYS A 97 16.42 -22.46 26.10
C LYS A 97 16.77 -23.80 26.76
N GLY A 98 18.04 -24.02 27.10
CA GLY A 98 18.48 -25.25 27.75
C GLY A 98 17.78 -25.50 29.09
N VAL A 99 17.56 -24.43 29.88
CA VAL A 99 16.78 -24.49 31.12
C VAL A 99 15.33 -24.85 30.83
N LEU A 100 14.68 -24.21 29.85
CA LEU A 100 13.28 -24.47 29.50
C LEU A 100 13.03 -25.86 28.92
N ASP A 101 14.01 -26.44 28.20
CA ASP A 101 13.89 -27.80 27.67
C ASP A 101 13.83 -28.85 28.80
N ALA A 102 14.43 -28.55 29.97
CA ALA A 102 14.39 -29.40 31.16
C ALA A 102 13.30 -29.00 32.18
N HIS A 103 13.04 -27.69 32.31
CA HIS A 103 12.16 -27.06 33.30
C HIS A 103 11.23 -26.05 32.59
N PRO A 104 10.20 -26.53 31.86
CA PRO A 104 9.38 -25.67 31.01
C PRO A 104 8.57 -24.62 31.78
N ASN A 105 8.39 -24.77 33.09
CA ASN A 105 7.66 -23.84 33.95
C ASN A 105 8.59 -22.90 34.77
N ASN A 106 9.87 -22.81 34.42
CA ASN A 106 10.79 -21.89 35.07
C ASN A 106 10.59 -20.46 34.55
N CYS A 107 9.93 -19.61 35.33
CA CYS A 107 9.52 -18.27 34.90
C CYS A 107 10.67 -17.33 34.52
N GLU A 108 11.83 -17.46 35.16
CA GLU A 108 13.02 -16.65 34.85
C GLU A 108 13.55 -16.97 33.45
N ALA A 109 13.67 -18.26 33.14
CA ALA A 109 14.05 -18.73 31.82
C ALA A 109 12.97 -18.43 30.77
N GLN A 110 11.69 -18.48 31.15
CA GLN A 110 10.57 -18.10 30.27
C GLN A 110 10.69 -16.63 29.86
N LEU A 111 10.88 -15.71 30.81
CA LEU A 111 11.07 -14.29 30.54
C LEU A 111 12.34 -14.04 29.72
N GLY A 112 13.48 -14.58 30.14
CA GLY A 112 14.76 -14.38 29.44
C GLY A 112 14.75 -14.88 27.99
N TYR A 113 14.11 -16.03 27.75
CA TYR A 113 13.97 -16.56 26.39
C TYR A 113 12.96 -15.77 25.55
N ALA A 114 11.85 -15.31 26.13
CA ALA A 114 10.89 -14.45 25.44
C ALA A 114 11.54 -13.11 25.01
N LEU A 115 12.27 -12.45 25.91
CA LEU A 115 13.02 -11.23 25.60
C LEU A 115 14.05 -11.48 24.48
N SER A 116 14.74 -12.62 24.51
CA SER A 116 15.68 -12.99 23.46
C SER A 116 15.01 -13.11 22.08
N ILE A 117 13.80 -13.69 22.02
CA ILE A 117 13.02 -13.77 20.78
C ILE A 117 12.58 -12.37 20.31
N VAL A 118 12.14 -11.50 21.22
CA VAL A 118 11.73 -10.13 20.90
C VAL A 118 12.88 -9.35 20.28
N THR A 119 14.07 -9.39 20.89
CA THR A 119 15.24 -8.69 20.36
C THR A 119 15.64 -9.21 18.98
N ASP A 120 15.58 -10.52 18.73
CA ASP A 120 15.84 -11.10 17.41
C ASP A 120 14.82 -10.67 16.36
N LEU A 121 13.54 -10.57 16.74
CA LEU A 121 12.48 -10.12 15.84
C LEU A 121 12.68 -8.66 15.43
N VAL A 122 12.91 -7.76 16.40
CA VAL A 122 13.08 -6.32 16.15
C VAL A 122 14.35 -6.04 15.32
N ASN A 123 15.39 -6.86 15.47
CA ASN A 123 16.63 -6.73 14.70
C ASN A 123 16.67 -7.60 13.43
N ASN A 124 15.56 -8.23 13.03
CA ASN A 124 15.53 -9.00 11.80
C ASN A 124 15.67 -8.05 10.59
N LYS A 125 16.82 -8.11 9.92
CA LYS A 125 17.17 -7.19 8.82
C LYS A 125 16.24 -7.30 7.62
N GLU A 126 15.70 -8.49 7.34
CA GLU A 126 14.82 -8.72 6.19
C GLU A 126 13.42 -8.15 6.46
N ILE A 127 12.87 -8.41 7.65
CA ILE A 127 11.59 -7.84 8.11
C ILE A 127 11.72 -6.32 8.22
N LYS A 128 12.76 -5.83 8.89
CA LYS A 128 13.01 -4.40 9.04
C LYS A 128 13.23 -3.72 7.69
N GLY A 129 14.03 -4.32 6.80
CA GLY A 129 14.29 -3.80 5.47
C GLY A 129 13.02 -3.67 4.63
N PHE A 130 12.13 -4.66 4.67
CA PHE A 130 10.82 -4.57 4.03
C PHE A 130 9.96 -3.44 4.61
N ILE A 131 9.84 -3.36 5.95
CA ILE A 131 9.05 -2.33 6.62
C ILE A 131 9.60 -0.94 6.36
N ASP A 132 10.90 -0.73 6.48
CA ASP A 132 11.56 0.55 6.22
C ASP A 132 11.34 0.97 4.77
N THR A 133 11.42 0.03 3.82
CA THR A 133 11.21 0.30 2.40
C THR A 133 9.78 0.77 2.13
N VAL A 134 8.78 0.09 2.70
CA VAL A 134 7.37 0.47 2.58
C VAL A 134 7.06 1.76 3.35
N SER A 135 7.68 1.97 4.51
CA SER A 135 7.37 3.08 5.41
C SER A 135 8.09 4.38 5.02
N ASN A 136 9.31 4.34 4.50
CA ASN A 136 10.08 5.55 4.21
C ASN A 136 9.64 6.27 2.94
N LYS A 137 8.66 5.74 2.20
CA LYS A 137 8.07 6.41 1.05
C LYS A 137 6.79 7.14 1.50
N GLN A 138 6.80 8.47 1.36
CA GLN A 138 5.71 9.32 1.83
C GLN A 138 4.45 9.21 0.96
N ASP A 139 4.62 8.95 -0.33
CA ASP A 139 3.51 8.72 -1.26
C ASP A 139 3.83 7.53 -2.17
N LEU A 140 3.18 6.40 -1.90
CA LEU A 140 3.15 5.27 -2.84
C LEU A 140 2.47 5.65 -4.16
N ALA A 141 1.69 6.75 -4.16
CA ALA A 141 0.99 7.28 -5.32
C ALA A 141 1.92 7.98 -6.33
N ASP A 142 3.03 8.56 -5.87
CA ASP A 142 3.98 9.32 -6.72
C ASP A 142 5.22 8.51 -7.09
N MET A 143 5.17 7.18 -6.93
CA MET A 143 6.29 6.32 -7.27
C MET A 143 6.35 6.05 -8.78
N GLY A 144 7.41 6.53 -9.42
CA GLY A 144 7.79 6.08 -10.77
C GLY A 144 8.14 4.60 -10.78
N VAL A 145 8.01 3.97 -11.95
CA VAL A 145 8.22 2.51 -12.12
C VAL A 145 9.63 2.06 -11.71
N GLU A 146 10.66 2.86 -11.99
CA GLU A 146 12.05 2.52 -11.64
C GLU A 146 12.25 2.42 -10.13
N ASP A 147 11.63 3.31 -9.35
CA ASP A 147 11.65 3.28 -7.89
C ASP A 147 10.82 2.11 -7.34
N PHE A 148 9.70 1.79 -7.99
CA PHE A 148 8.88 0.64 -7.65
C PHE A 148 9.62 -0.69 -7.86
N ASN A 149 10.33 -0.84 -8.97
CA ASN A 149 11.13 -2.02 -9.27
C ASN A 149 12.33 -2.20 -8.32
N LYS A 150 13.00 -1.10 -7.95
CA LYS A 150 14.07 -1.13 -6.92
C LYS A 150 13.55 -1.50 -5.54
N ILE A 151 12.27 -1.25 -5.25
CA ILE A 151 11.63 -1.63 -3.99
C ILE A 151 11.26 -3.11 -4.00
N LEU A 152 10.80 -3.66 -5.12
CA LEU A 152 10.35 -5.04 -5.17
C LEU A 152 11.47 -6.07 -5.41
N VAL A 153 12.70 -5.63 -5.67
CA VAL A 153 13.85 -6.52 -5.90
C VAL A 153 15.00 -6.18 -4.94
N THR A 154 15.50 -7.19 -4.23
CA THR A 154 16.67 -7.07 -3.37
C THR A 154 17.95 -6.88 -4.19
N SER A 155 19.02 -6.40 -3.56
CA SER A 155 20.32 -6.22 -4.23
C SER A 155 20.91 -7.51 -4.84
N ASP A 156 20.46 -8.69 -4.40
CA ASP A 156 20.82 -10.00 -4.97
C ASP A 156 19.84 -10.52 -6.03
N GLY A 157 18.91 -9.69 -6.49
CA GLY A 157 18.00 -10.00 -7.60
C GLY A 157 16.80 -10.87 -7.24
N LYS A 158 16.53 -11.08 -5.95
CA LYS A 158 15.32 -11.80 -5.47
C LYS A 158 14.18 -10.83 -5.27
N LEU A 159 12.94 -11.32 -5.35
CA LEU A 159 11.77 -10.54 -5.01
C LEU A 159 11.80 -10.20 -3.51
N LEU A 160 11.83 -8.91 -3.17
CA LEU A 160 11.82 -8.44 -1.77
C LEU A 160 10.60 -8.97 -1.05
N THR A 161 9.45 -9.06 -1.74
CA THR A 161 8.22 -9.65 -1.24
C THR A 161 8.44 -11.10 -0.81
N SER A 162 9.02 -11.94 -1.67
CA SER A 162 9.31 -13.35 -1.36
C SER A 162 10.29 -13.52 -0.18
N VAL A 163 11.36 -12.71 -0.16
CA VAL A 163 12.35 -12.74 0.93
C VAL A 163 11.71 -12.32 2.25
N ALA A 164 11.00 -11.20 2.27
CA ALA A 164 10.33 -10.69 3.46
C ALA A 164 9.25 -11.64 3.97
N GLN A 165 8.45 -12.22 3.08
CA GLN A 165 7.41 -13.20 3.43
C GLN A 165 7.99 -14.46 4.04
N THR A 166 9.11 -14.93 3.50
CA THR A 166 9.84 -16.08 4.07
C THR A 166 10.37 -15.74 5.46
N ALA A 167 10.98 -14.56 5.64
CA ALA A 167 11.49 -14.10 6.93
C ALA A 167 10.37 -13.99 7.98
N MET A 168 9.22 -13.40 7.61
CA MET A 168 8.05 -13.29 8.46
C MET A 168 7.50 -14.68 8.84
N ALA A 169 7.37 -15.59 7.86
CA ALA A 169 6.93 -16.97 8.10
C ALA A 169 7.84 -17.73 9.07
N GLN A 170 9.16 -17.56 8.96
CA GLN A 170 10.15 -18.19 9.84
C GLN A 170 10.17 -17.59 11.25
N ALA A 171 9.78 -16.33 11.41
CA ALA A 171 9.74 -15.66 12.71
C ALA A 171 8.52 -16.07 13.56
N ILE A 172 7.38 -16.38 12.93
CA ILE A 172 6.11 -16.70 13.61
C ILE A 172 6.24 -17.82 14.66
N PRO A 173 6.87 -18.98 14.40
CA PRO A 173 7.02 -20.04 15.42
C PRO A 173 7.81 -19.60 16.66
N SER A 174 8.82 -18.75 16.49
CA SER A 174 9.57 -18.19 17.62
C SER A 174 8.68 -17.24 18.42
N LEU A 175 7.93 -16.38 17.73
CA LEU A 175 6.97 -15.47 18.37
C LEU A 175 5.85 -16.22 19.12
N ASP A 176 5.37 -17.34 18.59
CA ASP A 176 4.42 -18.23 19.29
C ASP A 176 4.98 -18.73 20.61
N SER A 177 6.26 -19.08 20.63
CA SER A 177 6.95 -19.50 21.85
C SER A 177 7.02 -18.34 22.86
N ALA A 178 7.39 -17.14 22.42
CA ALA A 178 7.41 -15.94 23.28
C ALA A 178 6.02 -15.62 23.85
N VAL A 179 4.95 -15.72 23.04
CA VAL A 179 3.56 -15.53 23.49
C VAL A 179 3.19 -16.56 24.57
N ILE A 180 3.57 -17.83 24.39
CA ILE A 180 3.30 -18.89 25.38
C ILE A 180 4.01 -18.58 26.71
N TYR A 181 5.29 -18.24 26.66
CA TYR A 181 6.10 -17.97 27.85
C TYR A 181 5.65 -16.70 28.58
N MET A 182 5.41 -15.60 27.85
CA MET A 182 4.91 -14.36 28.43
C MET A 182 3.50 -14.54 29.02
N ARG A 183 2.65 -15.38 28.41
CA ARG A 183 1.34 -15.71 28.99
C ARG A 183 1.46 -16.44 30.32
N SER A 184 2.44 -17.33 30.46
CA SER A 184 2.73 -18.01 31.73
C SER A 184 3.14 -17.00 32.81
N VAL A 185 4.05 -16.08 32.47
CA VAL A 185 4.49 -14.99 33.35
C VAL A 185 3.31 -14.11 33.78
N VAL A 186 2.53 -13.58 32.82
CA VAL A 186 1.39 -12.68 33.10
C VAL A 186 0.31 -13.35 33.94
N ASN A 187 0.01 -14.64 33.70
CA ASN A 187 -1.04 -15.35 34.42
C ASN A 187 -0.66 -15.67 35.87
N ASN A 188 0.63 -15.66 36.20
CA ASN A 188 1.10 -15.72 37.57
C ASN A 188 0.88 -14.35 38.24
N LYS A 189 -0.03 -14.27 39.22
CA LYS A 189 -0.42 -13.01 39.87
C LYS A 189 0.68 -12.42 40.76
N ASP A 190 1.56 -13.26 41.26
CA ASP A 190 2.58 -12.86 42.22
C ASP A 190 3.94 -12.70 41.54
N PHE A 191 4.00 -12.83 40.21
CA PHE A 191 5.25 -12.67 39.47
C PHE A 191 5.70 -11.22 39.49
N THR A 192 6.87 -10.96 40.07
CA THR A 192 7.54 -9.66 40.00
C THR A 192 8.99 -9.87 39.57
N CYS A 193 9.50 -8.96 38.74
CA CYS A 193 10.89 -8.91 38.31
C CYS A 193 11.49 -7.59 38.78
N LYS A 194 12.42 -7.63 39.74
CA LYS A 194 13.06 -6.44 40.30
C LYS A 194 14.52 -6.35 39.89
N TYR A 195 14.96 -5.20 39.41
CA TYR A 195 16.36 -4.95 39.04
C TYR A 195 16.76 -3.51 39.39
N THR A 196 18.07 -3.27 39.61
CA THR A 196 18.57 -1.93 39.98
C THR A 196 19.32 -1.30 38.81
N TYR A 197 19.09 0.00 38.61
CA TYR A 197 19.80 0.83 37.64
C TYR A 197 20.03 2.23 38.20
N GLU A 198 21.26 2.75 38.10
CA GLU A 198 21.66 4.09 38.61
C GLU A 198 21.09 4.39 40.01
N ASP A 199 21.27 3.44 40.93
CA ASP A 199 20.81 3.51 42.34
C ASP A 199 19.28 3.49 42.55
N ARG A 200 18.46 3.28 41.50
CA ARG A 200 17.01 3.06 41.58
C ARG A 200 16.66 1.59 41.31
N THR A 201 15.80 1.02 42.15
CA THR A 201 15.20 -0.29 41.89
C THR A 201 13.90 -0.14 41.11
N TYR A 202 13.81 -0.90 40.04
CA TYR A 202 12.65 -1.06 39.20
C TYR A 202 11.97 -2.39 39.50
N GLU A 203 10.65 -2.41 39.46
CA GLU A 203 9.79 -3.58 39.62
C GLU A 203 8.90 -3.66 38.38
N LEU A 204 8.91 -4.82 37.73
CA LEU A 204 8.03 -5.13 36.61
C LEU A 204 7.08 -6.24 37.03
N ASP A 205 5.80 -6.04 36.79
CA ASP A 205 4.79 -7.02 37.15
C ASP A 205 3.72 -7.15 36.05
N ARG A 206 2.50 -7.56 36.43
CA ARG A 206 1.38 -7.70 35.51
C ARG A 206 1.05 -6.39 34.78
N GLY A 207 1.26 -5.23 35.41
CA GLY A 207 1.07 -3.91 34.83
C GLY A 207 1.85 -3.74 33.53
N GLU A 208 3.11 -4.18 33.48
CA GLU A 208 4.00 -4.02 32.32
C GLU A 208 4.02 -5.25 31.41
N PHE A 209 3.99 -6.45 31.98
CA PHE A 209 4.09 -7.68 31.18
C PHE A 209 2.82 -7.99 30.40
N ALA A 210 1.63 -7.61 30.89
CA ALA A 210 0.39 -7.85 30.17
C ALA A 210 0.28 -6.99 28.89
N PRO A 211 0.53 -5.67 28.90
CA PRO A 211 0.59 -4.87 27.68
C PRO A 211 1.70 -5.34 26.73
N ALA A 212 2.87 -5.74 27.24
CA ALA A 212 3.93 -6.32 26.42
C ALA A 212 3.50 -7.61 25.71
N LEU A 213 2.77 -8.50 26.40
CA LEU A 213 2.16 -9.68 25.78
C LEU A 213 1.12 -9.28 24.72
N GLY A 214 0.32 -8.25 24.98
CA GLY A 214 -0.59 -7.69 23.98
C GLY A 214 0.13 -7.27 22.70
N ALA A 215 1.28 -6.62 22.83
CA ALA A 215 2.13 -6.24 21.70
C ALA A 215 2.62 -7.45 20.89
N LEU A 216 2.97 -8.57 21.54
CA LEU A 216 3.36 -9.80 20.85
C LEU A 216 2.23 -10.40 20.00
N PHE A 217 0.98 -10.30 20.46
CA PHE A 217 -0.18 -10.70 19.66
C PHE A 217 -0.37 -9.81 18.43
N VAL A 218 -0.18 -8.49 18.57
CA VAL A 218 -0.20 -7.56 17.42
C VAL A 218 0.93 -7.88 16.44
N ALA A 219 2.15 -8.08 16.93
CA ALA A 219 3.27 -8.49 16.10
C ALA A 219 2.96 -9.78 15.33
N LYS A 220 2.34 -10.76 15.99
CA LYS A 220 1.94 -12.02 15.34
C LYS A 220 0.89 -11.79 14.27
N ALA A 221 -0.10 -10.93 14.52
CA ALA A 221 -1.11 -10.56 13.53
C ALA A 221 -0.48 -9.94 12.27
N ILE A 222 0.45 -9.00 12.45
CA ILE A 222 1.16 -8.33 11.35
C ILE A 222 2.02 -9.31 10.55
N LEU A 223 2.83 -10.15 11.22
CA LEU A 223 3.65 -11.15 10.55
C LEU A 223 2.80 -12.18 9.81
N THR A 224 1.69 -12.62 10.42
CA THR A 224 0.75 -13.55 9.79
C THR A 224 0.15 -12.93 8.53
N PHE A 225 -0.29 -11.67 8.59
CA PHE A 225 -0.80 -10.93 7.44
C PHE A 225 0.23 -10.92 6.31
N GLY A 226 1.44 -10.41 6.57
CA GLY A 226 2.50 -10.27 5.57
C GLY A 226 2.93 -11.61 4.96
N ALA A 227 3.09 -12.66 5.77
CA ALA A 227 3.49 -13.99 5.30
C ALA A 227 2.40 -14.73 4.51
N SER A 228 1.13 -14.33 4.62
CA SER A 228 -0.01 -15.12 4.14
C SER A 228 -0.53 -14.71 2.75
N ILE A 229 -0.47 -13.42 2.41
CA ILE A 229 -1.06 -12.88 1.18
C ILE A 229 -0.06 -12.97 0.04
N ASN A 230 -0.50 -13.44 -1.13
CA ASN A 230 0.31 -13.35 -2.34
C ASN A 230 0.20 -11.94 -2.94
N ILE A 231 1.30 -11.18 -2.92
CA ILE A 231 1.41 -9.84 -3.51
C ILE A 231 2.37 -9.82 -4.70
N ASP A 232 2.71 -10.98 -5.24
CA ASP A 232 3.63 -11.08 -6.36
C ASP A 232 2.93 -10.77 -7.68
N ILE A 233 3.32 -9.66 -8.30
CA ILE A 233 2.89 -9.22 -9.64
C ILE A 233 3.99 -9.41 -10.69
N SER A 234 5.03 -10.19 -10.36
CA SER A 234 6.13 -10.45 -11.29
C SER A 234 5.66 -11.35 -12.45
N ASP A 235 6.22 -11.11 -13.63
CA ASP A 235 6.11 -12.03 -14.76
C ASP A 235 7.36 -12.90 -14.77
N ASN A 236 7.19 -14.18 -14.43
CA ASN A 236 8.29 -15.15 -14.34
C ASN A 236 9.45 -14.71 -13.40
N GLY A 237 9.13 -13.99 -12.32
CA GLY A 237 10.12 -13.50 -11.36
C GLY A 237 10.82 -12.20 -11.77
N SER A 238 10.34 -11.52 -12.82
CA SER A 238 10.81 -10.19 -13.24
C SER A 238 9.68 -9.16 -13.25
N TYR A 239 10.04 -7.90 -12.98
CA TYR A 239 9.16 -6.73 -13.14
C TYR A 239 9.49 -5.91 -14.40
N ASP A 240 10.21 -6.50 -15.36
CA ASP A 240 10.59 -5.83 -16.61
C ASP A 240 9.38 -5.32 -17.41
N TRP A 241 8.23 -5.99 -17.29
CA TRP A 241 6.98 -5.56 -17.92
C TRP A 241 6.55 -4.16 -17.48
N MET A 242 6.90 -3.76 -16.25
CA MET A 242 6.62 -2.41 -15.76
C MET A 242 7.54 -1.40 -16.45
N ASN A 243 8.83 -1.71 -16.61
CA ASN A 243 9.76 -0.83 -17.33
C ASN A 243 9.35 -0.64 -18.80
N GLU A 244 8.75 -1.67 -19.40
CA GLU A 244 8.18 -1.59 -20.74
C GLU A 244 6.92 -0.70 -20.77
N ALA A 245 6.07 -0.80 -19.74
CA ALA A 245 4.92 0.10 -19.55
C ALA A 245 5.33 1.56 -19.43
N ASP A 246 6.39 1.85 -18.68
CA ASP A 246 6.88 3.21 -18.41
C ASP A 246 7.52 3.88 -19.63
N ARG A 247 8.08 3.09 -20.55
CA ARG A 247 8.79 3.59 -21.74
C ARG A 247 7.89 3.73 -22.97
N SER A 248 6.71 3.12 -22.94
CA SER A 248 5.80 3.11 -24.09
C SER A 248 4.84 4.29 -24.02
N ARG A 249 4.67 4.97 -25.16
CA ARG A 249 3.70 6.08 -25.28
C ARG A 249 2.27 5.57 -25.50
N GLU A 250 2.14 4.43 -26.18
CA GLU A 250 0.90 3.63 -26.25
C GLU A 250 0.84 2.67 -25.06
N VAL A 251 -0.36 2.26 -24.64
CA VAL A 251 -0.50 1.24 -23.60
C VAL A 251 0.06 -0.08 -24.13
N PRO A 252 1.21 -0.59 -23.65
CA PRO A 252 1.83 -1.73 -24.29
C PRO A 252 1.03 -3.01 -24.03
N GLU A 253 0.91 -3.85 -25.06
CA GLU A 253 0.13 -5.09 -25.01
C GLU A 253 0.53 -5.97 -23.82
N LEU A 254 1.82 -6.02 -23.50
CA LEU A 254 2.34 -6.77 -22.35
C LEU A 254 1.79 -6.24 -21.02
N ALA A 255 1.75 -4.92 -20.83
CA ALA A 255 1.26 -4.31 -19.59
C ALA A 255 -0.23 -4.59 -19.39
N VAL A 256 -1.05 -4.47 -20.44
CA VAL A 256 -2.49 -4.80 -20.34
C VAL A 256 -2.70 -6.28 -20.08
N LYS A 257 -1.93 -7.18 -20.70
CA LYS A 257 -1.99 -8.61 -20.39
C LYS A 257 -1.63 -8.90 -18.94
N GLN A 258 -0.67 -8.18 -18.37
CA GLN A 258 -0.37 -8.31 -16.94
C GLN A 258 -1.50 -7.76 -16.08
N MET A 259 -2.07 -6.59 -16.41
CA MET A 259 -3.27 -6.08 -15.74
C MET A 259 -4.44 -7.07 -15.80
N GLN A 260 -4.70 -7.66 -16.95
CA GLN A 260 -5.71 -8.69 -17.12
C GLN A 260 -5.45 -9.89 -16.21
N LYS A 261 -4.22 -10.41 -16.14
CA LYS A 261 -3.86 -11.49 -15.21
C LYS A 261 -4.04 -11.09 -13.75
N MET A 262 -3.84 -9.82 -13.40
CA MET A 262 -4.01 -9.32 -12.03
C MET A 262 -5.49 -9.21 -11.64
N PHE A 263 -6.37 -8.85 -12.58
CA PHE A 263 -7.81 -8.69 -12.36
C PHE A 263 -8.64 -9.95 -12.62
N ASP A 264 -8.07 -10.98 -13.26
CA ASP A 264 -8.76 -12.26 -13.50
C ASP A 264 -9.11 -12.96 -12.17
N THR A 265 -10.29 -13.58 -12.09
CA THR A 265 -10.75 -14.30 -10.88
C THR A 265 -9.91 -15.54 -10.55
N LYS A 266 -9.08 -16.01 -11.48
CA LYS A 266 -8.09 -17.07 -11.27
C LYS A 266 -6.72 -16.52 -10.88
N SER A 267 -6.57 -15.20 -10.77
CA SER A 267 -5.32 -14.57 -10.35
C SER A 267 -4.92 -15.09 -8.98
N SER A 268 -3.62 -15.35 -8.80
CA SER A 268 -3.08 -15.64 -7.47
C SER A 268 -2.81 -14.36 -6.69
N LEU A 269 -2.87 -13.18 -7.31
CA LEU A 269 -2.68 -11.89 -6.66
C LEU A 269 -3.77 -11.65 -5.61
N THR A 270 -3.39 -11.18 -4.43
CA THR A 270 -4.24 -10.96 -3.24
C THR A 270 -4.86 -12.21 -2.62
N THR A 271 -4.62 -13.39 -3.18
CA THR A 271 -5.04 -14.66 -2.57
C THR A 271 -4.20 -14.98 -1.34
N VAL A 272 -4.76 -15.76 -0.42
CA VAL A 272 -4.03 -16.27 0.75
C VAL A 272 -3.53 -17.68 0.47
N TYR A 273 -2.24 -17.91 0.68
CA TYR A 273 -1.63 -19.22 0.53
C TYR A 273 -2.40 -20.26 1.37
N SER A 274 -2.64 -21.44 0.78
CA SER A 274 -3.50 -22.47 1.38
C SER A 274 -3.09 -22.87 2.79
N SER A 275 -1.79 -22.96 3.08
CA SER A 275 -1.24 -23.26 4.40
C SER A 275 -1.49 -22.19 5.46
N TRP A 276 -1.79 -20.95 5.04
CA TRP A 276 -1.93 -19.78 5.90
C TRP A 276 -3.38 -19.34 6.10
N LYS A 277 -4.34 -19.85 5.31
CA LYS A 277 -5.77 -19.44 5.37
C LYS A 277 -6.35 -19.46 6.78
N THR A 278 -6.06 -20.52 7.57
CA THR A 278 -6.55 -20.62 8.96
C THR A 278 -5.93 -19.55 9.86
N SER A 279 -4.62 -19.33 9.76
CA SER A 279 -3.91 -18.33 10.56
C SER A 279 -4.35 -16.91 10.20
N TYR A 280 -4.54 -16.63 8.90
CA TYR A 280 -5.03 -15.36 8.38
C TYR A 280 -6.43 -15.04 8.93
N LYS A 281 -7.37 -15.98 8.81
CA LYS A 281 -8.73 -15.86 9.39
C LYS A 281 -8.74 -15.65 10.90
N ASN A 282 -7.69 -16.07 11.60
CA ASN A 282 -7.56 -15.91 13.05
C ASN A 282 -6.96 -14.56 13.47
N ILE A 283 -6.53 -13.69 12.55
CA ILE A 283 -5.99 -12.36 12.88
C ILE A 283 -6.91 -11.54 13.79
N PRO A 284 -8.24 -11.47 13.55
CA PRO A 284 -9.15 -10.77 14.46
C PRO A 284 -9.08 -11.28 15.92
N ASN A 285 -8.93 -12.58 16.13
CA ASN A 285 -8.80 -13.16 17.47
C ASN A 285 -7.45 -12.83 18.12
N LEU A 286 -6.38 -12.68 17.32
CA LEU A 286 -5.09 -12.20 17.82
C LEU A 286 -5.19 -10.75 18.30
N LEU A 287 -5.87 -9.88 17.53
CA LEU A 287 -6.11 -8.50 17.93
C LEU A 287 -7.03 -8.40 19.16
N ASP A 288 -8.09 -9.21 19.24
CA ASP A 288 -8.95 -9.30 20.42
C ASP A 288 -8.18 -9.77 21.67
N SER A 289 -7.26 -10.73 21.51
CA SER A 289 -6.34 -11.16 22.57
C SER A 289 -5.40 -10.03 22.99
N ALA A 290 -4.86 -9.27 22.02
CA ALA A 290 -3.99 -8.13 22.31
C ALA A 290 -4.68 -7.09 23.19
N ILE A 291 -5.89 -6.68 22.79
CA ILE A 291 -6.74 -5.75 23.54
C ILE A 291 -6.98 -6.28 24.96
N SER A 292 -7.31 -7.57 25.09
CA SER A 292 -7.58 -8.20 26.39
C SER A 292 -6.39 -8.16 27.36
N TYR A 293 -5.18 -8.32 26.86
CA TYR A 293 -3.98 -8.27 27.69
C TYR A 293 -3.54 -6.84 28.02
N VAL A 294 -3.74 -5.87 27.11
CA VAL A 294 -3.51 -4.46 27.44
C VAL A 294 -4.50 -3.99 28.50
N GLU A 295 -5.79 -4.31 28.35
CA GLU A 295 -6.81 -4.01 29.36
C GLU A 295 -6.46 -4.63 30.72
N LEU A 296 -5.98 -5.88 30.74
CA LEU A 296 -5.57 -6.55 31.97
C LEU A 296 -4.46 -5.78 32.71
N GLY A 297 -3.45 -5.27 31.99
CA GLY A 297 -2.36 -4.48 32.58
C GLY A 297 -2.84 -3.12 33.10
N LEU A 298 -3.63 -2.40 32.30
CA LEU A 298 -4.18 -1.10 32.70
C LEU A 298 -5.12 -1.24 33.91
N GLN A 299 -5.96 -2.28 33.94
CA GLN A 299 -6.83 -2.58 35.08
C GLN A 299 -6.01 -2.90 36.34
N TYR A 300 -4.91 -3.64 36.19
CA TYR A 300 -3.99 -3.92 37.29
C TYR A 300 -3.40 -2.63 37.88
N GLY A 301 -2.89 -1.72 37.05
CA GLY A 301 -2.38 -0.42 37.53
C GLY A 301 -3.44 0.45 38.22
N ILE A 302 -4.68 0.46 37.71
CA ILE A 302 -5.82 1.11 38.40
C ILE A 302 -6.09 0.46 39.75
N GLU A 303 -6.10 -0.88 39.83
CA GLU A 303 -6.33 -1.60 41.08
C GLU A 303 -5.24 -1.34 42.11
N GLU A 304 -3.99 -1.32 41.67
CA GLU A 304 -2.84 -1.04 42.50
C GLU A 304 -2.85 0.39 43.05
N SER A 305 -3.21 1.38 42.23
CA SER A 305 -3.30 2.79 42.64
C SER A 305 -4.18 3.03 43.86
N LYS A 306 -5.18 2.17 44.10
CA LYS A 306 -6.08 2.23 45.26
C LYS A 306 -5.37 1.95 46.58
N ASN A 307 -4.21 1.29 46.55
CA ASN A 307 -3.39 1.00 47.72
C ASN A 307 -2.37 2.13 48.01
N GLY A 308 -2.38 3.20 47.20
CA GLY A 308 -1.49 4.35 47.32
C GLY A 308 -0.14 4.15 46.63
N THR A 309 0.78 5.08 46.84
CA THR A 309 2.10 5.10 46.17
C THR A 309 3.11 4.12 46.78
N ALA A 310 2.78 3.48 47.90
CA ALA A 310 3.70 2.60 48.61
C ALA A 310 3.93 1.27 47.88
N THR A 311 2.91 0.74 47.18
CA THR A 311 3.04 -0.48 46.38
C THR A 311 3.76 -0.20 45.07
N GLN A 312 3.54 0.97 44.49
CA GLN A 312 4.10 1.41 43.20
C GLN A 312 5.47 2.09 43.28
N LYS A 313 6.13 2.07 44.44
CA LYS A 313 7.34 2.87 44.68
C LYS A 313 8.48 2.51 43.72
N ASN A 314 8.55 1.25 43.33
CA ASN A 314 9.60 0.74 42.45
C ASN A 314 9.11 0.59 41.01
N ASP A 315 7.87 0.94 40.70
CA ASP A 315 7.34 0.76 39.35
C ASP A 315 8.01 1.74 38.39
N PRO A 316 7.99 1.47 37.07
CA PRO A 316 8.52 2.39 36.08
C PRO A 316 7.73 3.70 36.03
N TYR A 317 6.44 3.67 36.39
CA TYR A 317 5.54 4.81 36.46
C TYR A 317 4.52 4.63 37.59
N ILE A 318 4.04 5.73 38.18
CA ILE A 318 3.06 5.72 39.26
C ILE A 318 1.67 6.10 38.71
N VAL A 319 0.70 5.21 38.91
CA VAL A 319 -0.72 5.46 38.60
C VAL A 319 -1.42 6.08 39.82
N GLY A 320 -2.12 7.20 39.59
CA GLY A 320 -2.96 7.83 40.60
C GLY A 320 -3.35 9.27 40.24
N ASP A 321 -4.17 9.89 41.08
CA ASP A 321 -4.64 11.28 40.85
C ASP A 321 -3.85 12.30 41.71
N GLY A 322 -2.70 11.90 42.25
CA GLY A 322 -1.89 12.71 43.15
C GLY A 322 -0.77 13.48 42.43
N GLU A 323 -0.13 14.41 43.14
CA GLU A 323 1.00 15.21 42.61
C GLU A 323 2.23 14.35 42.22
N MET A 324 2.36 13.16 42.82
CA MET A 324 3.45 12.22 42.56
C MET A 324 3.10 11.17 41.50
N SER A 325 1.96 11.31 40.83
CA SER A 325 1.48 10.35 39.82
C SER A 325 1.93 10.77 38.43
N ASP A 326 2.49 9.83 37.68
CA ASP A 326 2.90 10.04 36.28
C ASP A 326 1.70 9.95 35.33
N VAL A 327 0.69 9.16 35.70
CA VAL A 327 -0.53 8.97 34.92
C VAL A 327 -1.75 8.80 35.82
N SER A 328 -2.89 9.37 35.40
CA SER A 328 -4.14 9.26 36.16
C SER A 328 -4.84 7.91 35.94
N ALA A 329 -5.50 7.40 36.98
CA ALA A 329 -6.36 6.22 36.84
C ALA A 329 -7.51 6.47 35.83
N THR A 330 -7.93 7.72 35.72
CA THR A 330 -8.93 8.17 34.73
C THR A 330 -8.43 8.00 33.30
N ASP A 331 -7.17 8.31 33.01
CA ASP A 331 -6.62 8.16 31.65
C ASP A 331 -6.43 6.69 31.28
N PHE A 332 -6.06 5.83 32.25
CA PHE A 332 -6.07 4.38 32.05
C PHE A 332 -7.48 3.86 31.74
N GLN A 333 -8.51 4.34 32.45
CA GLN A 333 -9.90 3.97 32.15
C GLN A 333 -10.33 4.44 30.75
N LYS A 334 -9.99 5.66 30.34
CA LYS A 334 -10.26 6.13 28.96
C LYS A 334 -9.58 5.25 27.90
N ALA A 335 -8.37 4.78 28.16
CA ALA A 335 -7.66 3.87 27.28
C ALA A 335 -8.37 2.52 27.18
N ILE A 336 -8.83 1.95 28.31
CA ILE A 336 -9.67 0.74 28.35
C ILE A 336 -10.97 0.94 27.55
N ASP A 337 -11.69 2.03 27.78
CA ASP A 337 -12.94 2.32 27.08
C ASP A 337 -12.72 2.44 25.55
N SER A 338 -11.59 3.02 25.14
CA SER A 338 -11.18 3.11 23.74
C SER A 338 -10.85 1.73 23.15
N LEU A 339 -10.17 0.88 23.91
CA LEU A 339 -9.84 -0.50 23.54
C LEU A 339 -11.11 -1.35 23.39
N GLU A 340 -12.10 -1.19 24.27
CA GLU A 340 -13.40 -1.83 24.15
C GLU A 340 -14.16 -1.37 22.89
N HIS A 341 -14.10 -0.08 22.56
CA HIS A 341 -14.66 0.45 21.32
C HIS A 341 -14.03 -0.23 20.09
N TYR A 342 -12.70 -0.35 20.03
CA TYR A 342 -12.01 -1.05 18.93
C TYR A 342 -12.35 -2.55 18.90
N ARG A 343 -12.46 -3.21 20.06
CA ARG A 343 -12.88 -4.61 20.17
C ARG A 343 -14.29 -4.81 19.61
N GLN A 344 -15.22 -3.92 19.95
CA GLN A 344 -16.56 -3.93 19.39
C GLN A 344 -16.52 -3.70 17.88
N GLY A 345 -15.65 -2.81 17.40
CA GLY A 345 -15.36 -2.60 15.99
C GLY A 345 -14.90 -3.85 15.26
N LEU A 346 -14.00 -4.65 15.86
CA LEU A 346 -13.56 -5.94 15.32
C LEU A 346 -14.71 -6.95 15.20
N ARG A 347 -15.73 -6.87 16.05
CA ARG A 347 -16.86 -7.82 16.08
C ARG A 347 -18.06 -7.40 15.24
N THR A 348 -18.35 -6.10 15.19
CA THR A 348 -19.60 -5.56 14.63
C THR A 348 -19.38 -4.53 13.52
N GLY A 349 -18.15 -4.08 13.30
CA GLY A 349 -17.79 -3.00 12.39
C GLY A 349 -17.71 -1.64 13.09
N VAL A 350 -16.92 -0.74 12.49
CA VAL A 350 -16.74 0.65 12.94
C VAL A 350 -17.35 1.59 11.93
N GLU A 351 -18.16 2.55 12.36
CA GLU A 351 -18.60 3.65 11.50
C GLU A 351 -17.46 4.67 11.37
N VAL A 352 -17.00 4.89 10.14
CA VAL A 352 -16.04 5.91 9.76
C VAL A 352 -16.81 7.03 9.07
N THR A 353 -16.55 8.26 9.50
CA THR A 353 -17.02 9.47 8.81
C THR A 353 -15.92 9.94 7.87
N LEU A 354 -16.22 10.03 6.59
CA LEU A 354 -15.34 10.53 5.54
C LEU A 354 -15.26 12.06 5.60
N PRO A 355 -14.26 12.71 4.96
CA PRO A 355 -14.01 14.15 5.08
C PRO A 355 -15.24 15.04 4.87
N ARG A 356 -16.13 14.70 3.91
CA ARG A 356 -17.34 15.48 3.61
C ARG A 356 -18.59 15.01 4.36
N GLY A 357 -18.42 14.15 5.36
CA GLY A 357 -19.47 13.75 6.28
C GLY A 357 -20.19 12.45 5.91
N SER A 358 -19.85 11.82 4.78
CA SER A 358 -20.41 10.50 4.44
C SER A 358 -20.02 9.46 5.49
N LYS A 359 -20.97 8.57 5.81
CA LYS A 359 -20.77 7.55 6.85
C LYS A 359 -20.71 6.15 6.26
N VAL A 360 -19.59 5.47 6.51
CA VAL A 360 -19.32 4.11 6.06
C VAL A 360 -19.02 3.22 7.25
N THR A 361 -19.78 2.13 7.40
CA THR A 361 -19.44 1.09 8.37
C THR A 361 -18.44 0.12 7.73
N ILE A 362 -17.34 -0.14 8.42
CA ILE A 362 -16.28 -1.05 7.99
C ILE A 362 -16.14 -2.18 9.00
N ASN A 363 -16.38 -3.42 8.57
CA ASN A 363 -16.12 -4.62 9.36
C ASN A 363 -14.79 -5.26 8.94
N ILE A 364 -13.73 -4.87 9.65
CA ILE A 364 -12.37 -5.34 9.39
C ILE A 364 -12.24 -6.87 9.58
N SER A 365 -13.04 -7.51 10.44
CA SER A 365 -12.97 -8.97 10.59
C SER A 365 -13.36 -9.70 9.31
N LYS A 366 -14.32 -9.17 8.56
CA LYS A 366 -14.76 -9.72 7.27
C LYS A 366 -13.69 -9.66 6.19
N PHE A 367 -12.77 -8.72 6.30
CA PHE A 367 -11.64 -8.64 5.37
C PHE A 367 -10.74 -9.87 5.51
N PHE A 368 -10.60 -10.41 6.72
CA PHE A 368 -9.83 -11.62 6.97
C PHE A 368 -10.57 -12.91 6.57
N ASP A 369 -11.87 -12.85 6.25
CA ASP A 369 -12.60 -13.97 5.67
C ASP A 369 -12.27 -14.16 4.18
N ILE A 370 -11.80 -13.09 3.50
CA ILE A 370 -11.46 -13.09 2.08
C ILE A 370 -10.09 -13.75 1.89
N THR A 371 -10.08 -14.98 1.37
CA THR A 371 -8.85 -15.76 1.16
C THR A 371 -8.55 -16.13 -0.29
N ASP A 372 -9.51 -15.93 -1.18
CA ASP A 372 -9.45 -16.40 -2.57
C ASP A 372 -9.21 -15.24 -3.56
N GLY A 373 -8.81 -14.08 -3.02
CA GLY A 373 -8.53 -12.86 -3.79
C GLY A 373 -9.66 -11.84 -3.69
N PHE A 374 -9.37 -10.60 -4.06
CA PHE A 374 -10.35 -9.52 -4.14
C PHE A 374 -11.01 -9.40 -5.52
N GLN A 375 -10.50 -10.14 -6.52
CA GLN A 375 -10.94 -10.09 -7.91
C GLN A 375 -12.41 -10.49 -8.07
N ASP A 376 -12.90 -11.42 -7.24
CA ASP A 376 -14.31 -11.83 -7.20
C ASP A 376 -15.27 -10.71 -6.78
N TYR A 377 -14.76 -9.59 -6.26
CA TYR A 377 -15.57 -8.45 -5.83
C TYR A 377 -15.43 -7.22 -6.74
N LEU A 378 -14.57 -7.28 -7.77
CA LEU A 378 -14.44 -6.19 -8.75
C LEU A 378 -15.70 -6.11 -9.62
N PRO A 379 -16.01 -4.93 -10.22
CA PRO A 379 -17.10 -4.84 -11.18
C PRO A 379 -16.96 -5.89 -12.29
N TYR A 380 -18.09 -6.39 -12.78
CA TYR A 380 -18.08 -7.25 -13.96
C TYR A 380 -17.51 -6.49 -15.16
N HIS A 381 -16.43 -7.01 -15.73
CA HIS A 381 -15.70 -6.34 -16.80
C HIS A 381 -15.17 -7.35 -17.82
N HIS A 382 -14.81 -6.84 -18.99
CA HIS A 382 -14.15 -7.57 -20.04
C HIS A 382 -13.05 -6.70 -20.65
N ILE A 383 -11.82 -7.23 -20.68
CA ILE A 383 -10.69 -6.60 -21.35
C ILE A 383 -10.66 -7.15 -22.77
N ASN A 384 -10.71 -6.25 -23.75
CA ASN A 384 -10.71 -6.61 -25.17
C ASN A 384 -9.35 -7.12 -25.62
N ASP A 385 -9.34 -7.93 -26.69
CA ASP A 385 -8.09 -8.28 -27.36
C ASP A 385 -7.44 -7.03 -27.97
N ALA A 386 -6.10 -6.97 -28.00
CA ALA A 386 -5.35 -5.81 -28.50
C ALA A 386 -5.71 -5.42 -29.95
N SER A 387 -6.18 -6.38 -30.76
CA SER A 387 -6.69 -6.11 -32.11
C SER A 387 -7.95 -5.24 -32.15
N GLU A 388 -8.66 -5.09 -31.04
CA GLU A 388 -9.92 -4.36 -30.93
C GLU A 388 -9.78 -3.00 -30.25
N TRP A 389 -8.65 -2.67 -29.64
CA TRP A 389 -8.49 -1.44 -28.85
C TRP A 389 -8.64 -0.18 -29.71
N GLN A 390 -8.17 -0.22 -30.95
CA GLN A 390 -8.26 0.90 -31.88
C GLN A 390 -9.59 0.94 -32.64
N VAL A 391 -10.56 0.11 -32.27
CA VAL A 391 -11.88 0.08 -32.90
C VAL A 391 -12.82 0.96 -32.09
N PRO A 392 -13.33 2.08 -32.65
CA PRO A 392 -14.36 2.87 -31.97
C PRO A 392 -15.65 2.06 -31.87
N VAL A 393 -16.17 1.88 -30.66
CA VAL A 393 -17.41 1.12 -30.43
C VAL A 393 -18.56 1.97 -29.87
N ASP A 394 -18.27 2.98 -29.06
CA ASP A 394 -19.25 3.93 -28.49
C ASP A 394 -18.58 5.30 -28.21
N GLY A 395 -19.34 6.32 -27.82
CA GLY A 395 -18.77 7.63 -27.44
C GLY A 395 -18.20 8.42 -28.64
N PHE A 396 -18.72 8.17 -29.83
CA PHE A 396 -18.28 8.80 -31.07
C PHE A 396 -19.46 9.09 -32.00
N TYR A 397 -19.23 9.92 -33.01
CA TYR A 397 -20.15 10.22 -34.11
C TYR A 397 -19.41 10.21 -35.45
N TRP A 398 -20.16 10.30 -36.54
CA TRP A 398 -19.58 10.34 -37.88
C TRP A 398 -19.49 11.78 -38.38
N SER A 399 -18.28 12.27 -38.65
CA SER A 399 -17.99 13.64 -39.12
C SER A 399 -17.42 13.67 -40.53
N GLU A 400 -17.62 14.77 -41.27
CA GLU A 400 -16.92 15.03 -42.53
C GLU A 400 -15.49 15.56 -42.31
N ASP A 401 -15.18 15.95 -41.07
CA ASP A 401 -13.91 16.55 -40.68
C ASP A 401 -13.01 15.54 -39.94
N MET A 402 -11.69 15.66 -40.16
CA MET A 402 -10.66 14.94 -39.40
C MET A 402 -10.10 15.90 -38.35
N ASP A 403 -10.87 16.13 -37.30
CA ASP A 403 -10.42 16.96 -36.18
C ASP A 403 -9.27 16.26 -35.47
N ALA A 404 -8.14 16.96 -35.38
CA ALA A 404 -6.94 16.46 -34.72
C ALA A 404 -7.28 16.06 -33.27
N TYR A 405 -6.72 14.94 -32.80
CA TYR A 405 -6.90 14.37 -31.45
C TYR A 405 -8.30 13.78 -31.16
N GLN A 406 -9.33 14.16 -31.91
CA GLN A 406 -10.69 13.60 -31.74
C GLN A 406 -11.01 12.51 -32.77
N SER A 407 -10.39 12.58 -33.94
CA SER A 407 -10.62 11.63 -35.03
C SER A 407 -9.86 10.32 -34.78
N TYR A 408 -10.57 9.19 -34.83
CA TYR A 408 -9.95 7.86 -34.78
C TYR A 408 -9.06 7.57 -36.01
N VAL A 409 -9.10 8.44 -37.04
CA VAL A 409 -8.19 8.40 -38.19
C VAL A 409 -6.74 8.61 -37.75
N ASP A 410 -6.49 9.50 -36.77
CA ASP A 410 -5.13 9.78 -36.27
C ASP A 410 -4.47 8.51 -35.75
N MET A 411 -5.16 7.80 -34.86
CA MET A 411 -4.66 6.57 -34.24
C MET A 411 -4.40 5.46 -35.27
N GLU A 412 -5.32 5.28 -36.24
CA GLU A 412 -5.13 4.26 -37.28
C GLU A 412 -3.98 4.64 -38.24
N LEU A 413 -3.83 5.91 -38.57
CA LEU A 413 -2.75 6.40 -39.41
C LEU A 413 -1.39 6.29 -38.73
N GLU A 414 -1.28 6.73 -37.49
CA GLU A 414 -0.04 6.65 -36.69
C GLU A 414 0.50 5.23 -36.70
N ARG A 415 -0.34 4.25 -36.34
CA ARG A 415 0.05 2.82 -36.35
C ARG A 415 0.46 2.30 -37.73
N GLU A 416 -0.30 2.61 -38.78
CA GLU A 416 0.02 2.11 -40.13
C GLU A 416 1.27 2.79 -40.73
N LEU A 417 1.54 4.04 -40.37
CA LEU A 417 2.76 4.76 -40.73
C LEU A 417 3.96 4.24 -39.93
N GLU A 418 3.82 4.01 -38.64
CA GLU A 418 4.86 3.42 -37.79
C GLU A 418 5.32 2.07 -38.36
N LYS A 419 4.38 1.19 -38.76
CA LYS A 419 4.68 -0.09 -39.43
C LYS A 419 5.47 0.07 -40.73
N GLN A 420 5.33 1.19 -41.43
CA GLN A 420 6.10 1.47 -42.63
C GLN A 420 7.50 1.99 -42.27
N VAL A 421 7.61 2.89 -41.30
CA VAL A 421 8.89 3.48 -40.86
C VAL A 421 9.78 2.45 -40.17
N THR A 422 9.22 1.61 -39.29
CA THR A 422 9.95 0.54 -38.58
C THR A 422 10.44 -0.59 -39.50
N LYS A 423 9.87 -0.74 -40.70
CA LYS A 423 10.44 -1.62 -41.74
C LYS A 423 11.70 -1.04 -42.37
N ALA A 424 11.84 0.30 -42.36
CA ALA A 424 12.95 1.01 -42.97
C ALA A 424 14.14 1.20 -42.00
N GLY A 425 13.91 1.18 -40.68
CA GLY A 425 14.95 1.35 -39.66
C GLY A 425 14.49 0.99 -38.25
N THR A 426 15.41 1.03 -37.28
CA THR A 426 15.05 0.84 -35.86
C THR A 426 14.79 2.20 -35.23
N VAL A 427 13.55 2.39 -34.77
CA VAL A 427 13.03 3.65 -34.23
C VAL A 427 13.07 3.59 -32.70
N ASP A 428 13.44 4.70 -32.07
CA ASP A 428 13.33 4.92 -30.62
C ASP A 428 12.03 5.65 -30.25
N TYR A 429 11.58 6.57 -31.10
CA TYR A 429 10.31 7.28 -30.92
C TYR A 429 9.64 7.56 -32.27
N PHE A 430 8.32 7.40 -32.30
CA PHE A 430 7.48 7.70 -33.45
C PHE A 430 6.23 8.45 -32.98
N SER A 431 5.81 9.47 -33.73
CA SER A 431 4.47 10.01 -33.60
C SER A 431 3.94 10.53 -34.92
N ALA A 432 2.63 10.42 -35.15
CA ALA A 432 1.99 11.04 -36.29
C ALA A 432 0.60 11.56 -35.96
N TRP A 433 0.25 12.71 -36.53
CA TRP A 433 -1.06 13.34 -36.32
C TRP A 433 -1.54 14.04 -37.59
N THR A 434 -2.85 14.05 -37.81
CA THR A 434 -3.46 14.85 -38.87
C THR A 434 -3.66 16.28 -38.41
N ARG A 435 -3.70 17.18 -39.39
CA ARG A 435 -4.14 18.57 -39.19
C ARG A 435 -4.68 19.12 -40.49
N GLU A 436 -5.49 20.17 -40.39
CA GLU A 436 -5.92 20.88 -41.58
C GLU A 436 -4.71 21.50 -42.30
N ALA A 437 -4.78 21.50 -43.62
CA ALA A 437 -3.77 22.11 -44.46
C ALA A 437 -3.91 23.63 -44.38
N TYR A 438 -2.82 24.31 -44.01
CA TYR A 438 -2.79 25.76 -43.82
C TYR A 438 -1.78 26.40 -44.79
N SER A 439 -2.20 27.44 -45.53
CA SER A 439 -1.35 28.27 -46.40
C SER A 439 -1.37 29.72 -45.93
N TRP A 440 -0.21 30.36 -45.84
CA TRP A 440 -0.07 31.81 -45.59
C TRP A 440 -0.21 32.66 -46.87
N ASP A 441 -0.14 32.03 -48.03
CA ASP A 441 -0.21 32.70 -49.33
C ASP A 441 -1.60 32.50 -49.92
N ASP A 442 -2.45 33.53 -49.83
CA ASP A 442 -3.79 33.57 -50.40
C ASP A 442 -3.78 33.36 -51.93
N GLU A 443 -2.62 33.50 -52.59
CA GLU A 443 -2.45 33.31 -54.04
C GLU A 443 -2.11 31.86 -54.44
N GLU A 444 -1.76 30.96 -53.51
CA GLU A 444 -1.54 29.53 -53.76
C GLU A 444 -2.55 28.65 -52.98
N PRO A 445 -3.77 28.41 -53.51
CA PRO A 445 -4.70 27.49 -52.89
C PRO A 445 -4.11 26.07 -52.83
N LEU A 446 -4.18 25.44 -51.66
CA LEU A 446 -3.73 24.05 -51.49
C LEU A 446 -4.73 23.11 -52.19
N ASP A 447 -4.21 22.19 -53.00
CA ASP A 447 -5.02 21.16 -53.70
C ASP A 447 -5.54 20.05 -52.76
N TYR A 448 -5.30 20.17 -51.45
CA TYR A 448 -5.64 19.18 -50.43
C TYR A 448 -6.10 19.87 -49.15
N LYS A 449 -7.09 19.27 -48.46
CA LYS A 449 -7.65 19.79 -47.20
C LYS A 449 -6.85 19.35 -45.96
N TRP A 450 -6.25 18.17 -45.99
CA TRP A 450 -5.63 17.55 -44.81
C TRP A 450 -4.16 17.19 -45.09
N GLN A 451 -3.35 17.24 -44.05
CA GLN A 451 -1.97 16.75 -44.05
C GLN A 451 -1.72 15.87 -42.81
N VAL A 452 -0.78 14.94 -42.93
CA VAL A 452 -0.26 14.18 -41.78
C VAL A 452 1.15 14.65 -41.51
N CYS A 453 1.48 14.93 -40.26
CA CYS A 453 2.84 15.22 -39.82
C CYS A 453 3.37 14.03 -39.03
N MET A 454 4.65 13.75 -39.19
CA MET A 454 5.35 12.65 -38.54
C MET A 454 6.59 13.19 -37.83
N ASP A 455 6.82 12.68 -36.63
CA ASP A 455 8.03 12.86 -35.83
C ASP A 455 8.67 11.48 -35.60
N VAL A 456 9.97 11.35 -35.88
CA VAL A 456 10.70 10.07 -35.81
C VAL A 456 12.09 10.27 -35.22
N ASP A 457 12.38 9.62 -34.10
CA ASP A 457 13.74 9.42 -33.58
C ASP A 457 14.25 8.02 -33.91
N TYR A 458 15.44 7.95 -34.48
CA TYR A 458 16.13 6.69 -34.79
C TYR A 458 17.16 6.35 -33.72
N LYS A 459 17.40 5.05 -33.49
CA LYS A 459 18.37 4.54 -32.50
C LYS A 459 19.81 5.00 -32.69
N ASP A 460 20.16 5.43 -33.89
CA ASP A 460 21.48 5.98 -34.21
C ASP A 460 21.59 7.49 -33.92
N GLY A 461 20.56 8.10 -33.34
CA GLY A 461 20.51 9.50 -32.95
C GLY A 461 20.02 10.45 -34.04
N GLY A 462 19.45 9.92 -35.13
CA GLY A 462 18.80 10.74 -36.16
C GLY A 462 17.39 11.17 -35.75
N TYR A 463 17.03 12.43 -36.03
CA TYR A 463 15.68 12.97 -35.86
C TYR A 463 15.09 13.33 -37.22
N THR A 464 13.80 13.08 -37.44
CA THR A 464 13.11 13.57 -38.63
C THR A 464 11.70 14.02 -38.32
N TYR A 465 11.41 15.26 -38.70
CA TYR A 465 10.06 15.81 -38.72
C TYR A 465 9.65 16.11 -40.17
N LYS A 466 8.53 15.54 -40.63
CA LYS A 466 8.03 15.80 -41.99
C LYS A 466 6.52 15.68 -42.10
N CYS A 467 5.92 16.57 -42.89
CA CYS A 467 4.49 16.52 -43.20
C CYS A 467 4.24 16.12 -44.65
N TYR A 468 3.14 15.41 -44.89
CA TYR A 468 2.70 14.94 -46.21
C TYR A 468 1.27 15.37 -46.48
N SER A 469 1.00 15.84 -47.70
CA SER A 469 -0.36 16.14 -48.14
C SER A 469 -1.16 14.84 -48.24
N MET A 470 -2.42 14.86 -47.86
CA MET A 470 -3.31 13.69 -47.91
C MET A 470 -4.36 13.87 -49.00
N LYS A 471 -4.48 12.86 -49.87
CA LYS A 471 -5.59 12.73 -50.81
C LYS A 471 -6.43 11.52 -50.46
N LEU A 472 -7.73 11.72 -50.29
CA LEU A 472 -8.66 10.68 -49.92
C LEU A 472 -9.47 10.19 -51.12
N ASP A 473 -9.43 8.88 -51.39
CA ASP A 473 -10.29 8.23 -52.38
C ASP A 473 -10.86 6.93 -51.79
N ASN A 474 -12.19 6.85 -51.70
CA ASN A 474 -12.91 5.72 -51.10
C ASN A 474 -12.25 5.20 -49.80
N CYS A 475 -12.04 6.06 -48.79
CA CYS A 475 -11.34 5.74 -47.53
C CYS A 475 -9.88 5.23 -47.68
N THR A 476 -9.25 5.46 -48.83
CA THR A 476 -7.83 5.21 -49.06
C THR A 476 -7.11 6.54 -49.07
N ILE A 477 -6.15 6.70 -48.18
CA ILE A 477 -5.30 7.88 -48.09
C ILE A 477 -4.07 7.63 -48.94
N THR A 478 -3.81 8.58 -49.84
CA THR A 478 -2.63 8.63 -50.68
C THR A 478 -1.81 9.84 -50.26
N PHE A 479 -0.51 9.66 -50.07
CA PHE A 479 0.38 10.70 -49.57
C PHE A 479 1.11 11.37 -50.73
N GLY A 480 1.28 12.69 -50.63
CA GLY A 480 2.09 13.50 -51.51
C GLY A 480 3.04 14.38 -50.71
N GLU A 481 4.06 14.92 -51.37
CA GLU A 481 4.95 15.89 -50.72
C GLU A 481 4.14 17.13 -50.31
N SER A 482 4.21 17.50 -49.03
CA SER A 482 3.66 18.77 -48.55
C SER A 482 4.69 19.86 -48.74
N LYS A 483 4.27 21.04 -49.23
CA LYS A 483 5.08 22.26 -49.15
C LYS A 483 5.00 22.79 -47.71
N SER A 484 5.80 22.26 -46.79
CA SER A 484 5.78 22.69 -45.38
C SER A 484 6.62 23.96 -45.15
N TYR A 485 6.14 24.82 -44.24
CA TYR A 485 6.67 26.16 -43.91
C TYR A 485 8.00 26.18 -43.11
N TYR A 486 8.28 25.15 -42.31
CA TYR A 486 9.51 25.09 -41.52
C TYR A 486 10.61 24.44 -42.36
N GLY A 487 11.47 25.29 -42.93
CA GLY A 487 12.59 24.88 -43.76
C GLY A 487 13.56 23.94 -43.04
N ASP A 488 13.74 22.77 -43.64
CA ASP A 488 15.01 22.33 -44.23
C ASP A 488 14.66 21.08 -45.06
N ASP A 489 14.36 21.29 -46.35
CA ASP A 489 13.97 20.25 -47.32
C ASP A 489 15.13 19.28 -47.69
N ASP A 490 16.26 19.32 -46.96
CA ASP A 490 17.49 18.63 -47.32
C ASP A 490 17.73 17.30 -46.57
N ASP A 491 16.87 16.87 -45.64
CA ASP A 491 16.97 15.51 -45.07
C ASP A 491 16.29 14.46 -45.97
N ALA A 492 17.06 14.00 -46.96
CA ALA A 492 16.69 13.11 -48.05
C ALA A 492 16.30 11.66 -47.66
N ASN A 493 16.05 11.37 -46.37
CA ASN A 493 15.97 9.99 -45.87
C ASN A 493 14.57 9.44 -45.57
N VAL A 494 13.49 10.24 -45.64
CA VAL A 494 12.12 9.71 -45.45
C VAL A 494 11.35 9.68 -46.77
N THR A 495 11.07 8.46 -47.22
CA THR A 495 10.29 8.19 -48.43
C THR A 495 8.83 8.52 -48.18
N VAL A 496 8.15 9.12 -49.18
CA VAL A 496 6.69 9.35 -49.12
C VAL A 496 5.98 8.04 -48.73
N PRO A 497 5.12 8.05 -47.70
CA PRO A 497 4.47 6.83 -47.25
C PRO A 497 3.63 6.16 -48.35
N SER A 498 3.55 4.84 -48.29
CA SER A 498 2.67 4.07 -49.17
C SER A 498 1.20 4.33 -48.81
N PRO A 499 0.27 4.22 -49.78
CA PRO A 499 -1.14 4.47 -49.51
C PRO A 499 -1.70 3.59 -48.38
N ILE A 500 -2.51 4.18 -47.50
CA ILE A 500 -3.13 3.49 -46.37
C ILE A 500 -4.63 3.39 -46.62
N LYS A 501 -5.18 2.18 -46.54
CA LYS A 501 -6.62 1.95 -46.59
C LYS A 501 -7.17 1.94 -45.18
N LEU A 502 -7.95 2.95 -44.82
CA LEU A 502 -8.61 3.03 -43.51
C LEU A 502 -9.66 1.92 -43.36
N SER A 503 -9.77 1.42 -42.15
CA SER A 503 -10.78 0.44 -41.75
C SER A 503 -12.20 1.01 -41.87
N SER A 504 -13.18 0.14 -42.09
CA SER A 504 -14.59 0.55 -42.13
C SER A 504 -15.13 1.03 -40.79
N ASN A 505 -14.40 0.79 -39.71
CA ASN A 505 -14.76 1.25 -38.36
C ASN A 505 -14.38 2.72 -38.15
N VAL A 506 -13.39 3.21 -38.91
CA VAL A 506 -12.87 4.58 -38.78
C VAL A 506 -13.27 5.46 -39.96
N CYS A 507 -13.47 4.89 -41.17
CA CYS A 507 -13.93 5.63 -42.34
C CYS A 507 -15.01 4.88 -43.11
N LYS A 508 -16.07 5.59 -43.50
CA LYS A 508 -17.08 5.11 -44.45
C LYS A 508 -17.37 6.15 -45.52
N VAL A 509 -17.93 5.71 -46.65
CA VAL A 509 -18.48 6.61 -47.68
C VAL A 509 -19.99 6.47 -47.66
N GLU A 510 -20.69 7.57 -47.37
CA GLU A 510 -22.14 7.63 -47.34
C GLU A 510 -22.62 8.75 -48.27
N ASN A 511 -23.50 8.43 -49.22
CA ASN A 511 -23.99 9.38 -50.23
C ASN A 511 -22.90 10.12 -51.04
N GLY A 512 -21.70 9.53 -51.17
CA GLY A 512 -20.57 10.12 -51.88
C GLY A 512 -19.68 11.02 -51.01
N THR A 513 -20.04 11.22 -49.74
CA THR A 513 -19.23 11.94 -48.75
C THR A 513 -18.46 10.96 -47.89
N HIS A 514 -17.19 11.25 -47.61
CA HIS A 514 -16.38 10.51 -46.65
C HIS A 514 -16.74 10.95 -45.23
N LEU A 515 -17.02 9.98 -44.37
CA LEU A 515 -17.31 10.19 -42.97
C LEU A 515 -16.28 9.45 -42.12
N PHE A 516 -15.81 10.11 -41.07
CA PHE A 516 -14.80 9.62 -40.12
C PHE A 516 -15.42 9.44 -38.74
N ALA A 517 -14.99 8.40 -38.04
CA ALA A 517 -15.37 8.23 -36.64
C ALA A 517 -14.61 9.26 -35.80
N THR A 518 -15.36 10.14 -35.14
CA THR A 518 -14.84 11.24 -34.33
C THR A 518 -15.41 11.11 -32.91
N ALA A 519 -14.53 11.05 -31.91
CA ALA A 519 -14.91 11.05 -30.51
C ALA A 519 -15.63 12.35 -30.14
N TYR A 520 -16.49 12.31 -29.11
CA TYR A 520 -17.13 13.53 -28.61
C TYR A 520 -16.16 14.45 -27.84
N GLN A 521 -15.15 13.88 -27.17
CA GLN A 521 -14.10 14.61 -26.47
C GLN A 521 -12.73 14.26 -27.06
N ASP A 522 -12.16 13.11 -26.69
CA ASP A 522 -10.83 12.68 -27.14
C ASP A 522 -10.88 11.24 -27.68
N ALA A 523 -10.12 10.98 -28.75
CA ALA A 523 -10.00 9.64 -29.30
C ALA A 523 -9.33 8.72 -28.25
N THR A 524 -10.14 7.86 -27.64
CA THR A 524 -9.74 7.00 -26.52
C THR A 524 -9.75 5.54 -26.95
N ASP A 525 -8.81 4.73 -26.47
CA ASP A 525 -8.75 3.28 -26.74
C ASP A 525 -9.93 2.50 -26.14
N ASN A 526 -10.43 1.52 -26.88
CA ASN A 526 -11.40 0.52 -26.44
C ASN A 526 -10.71 -0.63 -25.68
N ILE A 527 -10.03 -0.33 -24.57
CA ILE A 527 -9.26 -1.34 -23.83
C ILE A 527 -10.19 -2.34 -23.11
N PHE A 528 -11.27 -1.84 -22.51
CA PHE A 528 -12.22 -2.67 -21.76
C PHE A 528 -13.64 -2.11 -21.74
N TYR A 529 -14.59 -2.94 -21.34
CA TYR A 529 -15.96 -2.54 -21.07
C TYR A 529 -16.51 -3.22 -19.81
N PHE A 530 -17.49 -2.59 -19.16
CA PHE A 530 -18.25 -3.18 -18.08
C PHE A 530 -19.37 -4.07 -18.61
N THR A 531 -19.73 -5.07 -17.81
CA THR A 531 -20.80 -6.01 -18.11
C THR A 531 -21.79 -6.13 -16.96
N ASP A 532 -22.93 -6.77 -17.22
CA ASP A 532 -23.80 -7.29 -16.18
C ASP A 532 -23.39 -8.72 -15.78
N ALA A 533 -24.09 -9.30 -14.80
CA ALA A 533 -23.82 -10.66 -14.32
C ALA A 533 -24.01 -11.76 -15.41
N SER A 534 -24.66 -11.46 -16.54
CA SER A 534 -24.81 -12.38 -17.67
C SER A 534 -23.68 -12.25 -18.70
N GLY A 535 -22.76 -11.30 -18.50
CA GLY A 535 -21.69 -10.96 -19.43
C GLY A 535 -22.13 -10.02 -20.55
N LYS A 536 -23.33 -9.44 -20.47
CA LYS A 536 -23.79 -8.47 -21.47
C LYS A 536 -23.13 -7.12 -21.21
N LYS A 537 -22.53 -6.52 -22.24
CA LYS A 537 -21.95 -5.17 -22.18
C LYS A 537 -22.97 -4.14 -21.67
N THR A 538 -22.58 -3.37 -20.67
CA THR A 538 -23.36 -2.26 -20.11
C THR A 538 -22.85 -0.92 -20.63
N ILE A 539 -21.55 -0.67 -20.53
CA ILE A 539 -20.89 0.54 -21.05
C ILE A 539 -19.42 0.26 -21.36
N SER A 540 -18.87 0.86 -22.41
CA SER A 540 -17.42 0.83 -22.68
C SER A 540 -16.68 1.92 -21.89
N TYR A 541 -15.37 1.73 -21.68
CA TYR A 541 -14.51 2.79 -21.19
C TYR A 541 -14.55 4.04 -22.09
N GLN A 542 -14.53 3.83 -23.42
CA GLN A 542 -14.69 4.92 -24.41
C GLN A 542 -15.95 5.75 -24.18
N ALA A 543 -17.11 5.11 -23.98
CA ALA A 543 -18.35 5.83 -23.71
C ALA A 543 -18.29 6.61 -22.39
N LEU A 544 -17.74 6.02 -21.33
CA LEU A 544 -17.63 6.69 -20.04
C LEU A 544 -16.79 7.96 -20.12
N VAL A 545 -15.67 7.93 -20.86
CA VAL A 545 -14.78 9.08 -21.04
C VAL A 545 -15.38 10.12 -21.98
N ASN A 546 -15.92 9.69 -23.13
CA ASN A 546 -16.39 10.62 -24.17
C ASN A 546 -17.83 11.12 -23.93
N GLY A 547 -18.56 10.54 -22.98
CA GLY A 547 -19.94 10.89 -22.73
C GLY A 547 -20.91 10.43 -23.82
N TYR A 548 -22.05 11.10 -23.90
CA TYR A 548 -23.16 10.75 -24.79
C TYR A 548 -23.92 12.00 -25.26
N VAL A 549 -24.70 11.85 -26.32
CA VAL A 549 -25.53 12.94 -26.85
C VAL A 549 -26.97 12.79 -26.36
N GLU A 550 -27.51 13.84 -25.76
CA GLU A 550 -28.92 13.96 -25.43
C GLU A 550 -29.52 15.19 -26.14
N GLY A 551 -30.30 14.93 -27.19
CA GLY A 551 -30.77 15.99 -28.10
C GLY A 551 -29.60 16.58 -28.88
N ASP A 552 -29.39 17.89 -28.77
CA ASP A 552 -28.31 18.62 -29.46
C ASP A 552 -27.13 18.97 -28.52
N LYS A 553 -27.03 18.30 -27.36
CA LYS A 553 -25.99 18.58 -26.36
C LYS A 553 -25.19 17.34 -26.05
N LEU A 554 -23.86 17.51 -26.03
CA LEU A 554 -22.94 16.58 -25.41
C LEU A 554 -23.13 16.64 -23.89
N LYS A 555 -23.16 15.47 -23.26
CA LYS A 555 -23.26 15.29 -21.83
C LYS A 555 -22.27 14.24 -21.34
N ASP A 556 -21.70 14.50 -20.18
CA ASP A 556 -20.89 13.52 -19.48
C ASP A 556 -21.78 12.64 -18.60
N TYR A 557 -21.27 11.46 -18.25
CA TYR A 557 -21.93 10.61 -17.27
C TYR A 557 -21.67 11.14 -15.87
N GLU A 558 -22.73 11.40 -15.11
CA GLU A 558 -22.60 11.78 -13.71
C GLU A 558 -22.21 10.57 -12.85
N VAL A 559 -21.33 10.76 -11.86
CA VAL A 559 -20.88 9.71 -10.92
C VAL A 559 -22.06 9.00 -10.26
N ARG A 560 -23.13 9.75 -9.93
CA ARG A 560 -24.35 9.20 -9.31
C ARG A 560 -25.08 8.20 -10.22
N ASP A 561 -24.86 8.28 -11.53
CA ASP A 561 -25.46 7.41 -12.53
C ASP A 561 -24.60 6.19 -12.87
N PHE A 562 -23.35 6.11 -12.40
CA PHE A 562 -22.46 4.98 -12.69
C PHE A 562 -23.03 3.65 -12.20
N GLY A 563 -23.86 3.64 -11.15
CA GLY A 563 -24.53 2.43 -10.66
C GLY A 563 -25.46 1.75 -11.67
N LYS A 564 -25.86 2.46 -12.73
CA LYS A 564 -26.65 1.87 -13.84
C LYS A 564 -25.80 1.04 -14.80
N TYR A 565 -24.48 1.26 -14.81
CA TYR A 565 -23.57 0.69 -15.80
C TYR A 565 -22.46 -0.17 -15.18
N ILE A 566 -21.96 0.23 -14.01
CA ILE A 566 -20.87 -0.45 -13.30
C ILE A 566 -21.48 -1.31 -12.21
N ILE A 567 -21.57 -2.61 -12.49
CA ILE A 567 -22.28 -3.58 -11.64
C ILE A 567 -21.26 -4.45 -10.91
N PHE A 568 -21.38 -4.49 -9.58
CA PHE A 568 -20.56 -5.33 -8.72
C PHE A 568 -21.24 -6.68 -8.46
N PRO A 569 -20.49 -7.80 -8.44
CA PRO A 569 -20.99 -9.09 -7.98
C PRO A 569 -21.45 -9.05 -6.52
N ASP A 570 -20.68 -8.37 -5.68
CA ASP A 570 -21.02 -8.08 -4.28
C ASP A 570 -20.41 -6.74 -3.86
N ILE A 571 -21.24 -5.70 -3.82
CA ILE A 571 -20.81 -4.34 -3.45
C ILE A 571 -20.50 -4.18 -1.96
N THR A 572 -20.86 -5.16 -1.13
CA THR A 572 -20.48 -5.17 0.29
C THR A 572 -19.05 -5.68 0.50
N PHE A 573 -18.40 -6.16 -0.55
CA PHE A 573 -17.04 -6.69 -0.52
C PHE A 573 -16.90 -7.81 0.53
N GLY A 574 -17.73 -8.86 0.42
CA GLY A 574 -17.72 -9.99 1.35
C GLY A 574 -18.25 -9.64 2.74
N GLY A 575 -19.04 -8.56 2.84
CA GLY A 575 -19.52 -8.02 4.11
C GLY A 575 -18.53 -7.14 4.87
N VAL A 576 -17.40 -6.75 4.26
CA VAL A 576 -16.49 -5.72 4.81
C VAL A 576 -17.19 -4.37 4.91
N LEU A 577 -18.08 -4.06 3.98
CA LEU A 577 -18.93 -2.87 3.98
C LEU A 577 -20.38 -3.29 4.26
N PRO A 578 -20.73 -3.65 5.51
CA PRO A 578 -22.05 -4.16 5.84
C PRO A 578 -23.15 -3.15 5.48
N GLY A 579 -24.18 -3.64 4.78
CA GLY A 579 -25.32 -2.83 4.37
C GLY A 579 -25.04 -1.85 3.23
N MET A 580 -23.87 -1.94 2.57
CA MET A 580 -23.59 -1.17 1.35
C MET A 580 -24.53 -1.59 0.22
N THR A 581 -25.03 -0.60 -0.52
CA THR A 581 -25.85 -0.77 -1.73
C THR A 581 -25.22 0.00 -2.88
N ALA A 582 -25.60 -0.31 -4.13
CA ALA A 582 -25.14 0.44 -5.31
C ALA A 582 -25.41 1.94 -5.18
N ASP A 583 -26.65 2.31 -4.84
CA ASP A 583 -27.03 3.72 -4.67
C ASP A 583 -26.19 4.40 -3.59
N LYS A 584 -26.03 3.75 -2.43
CA LYS A 584 -25.24 4.31 -1.32
C LYS A 584 -23.76 4.45 -1.70
N PHE A 585 -23.19 3.46 -2.38
CA PHE A 585 -21.78 3.50 -2.81
C PHE A 585 -21.53 4.69 -3.73
N TRP A 586 -22.33 4.84 -4.79
CA TRP A 586 -22.16 5.93 -5.76
C TRP A 586 -22.56 7.31 -5.19
N GLU A 587 -23.52 7.37 -4.26
CA GLU A 587 -23.81 8.59 -3.51
C GLU A 587 -22.62 9.04 -2.66
N ILE A 588 -21.95 8.10 -1.98
CA ILE A 588 -20.73 8.39 -1.21
C ILE A 588 -19.63 8.88 -2.15
N ILE A 589 -19.35 8.16 -3.25
CA ILE A 589 -18.30 8.58 -4.19
C ILE A 589 -18.59 9.98 -4.71
N ALA A 590 -19.82 10.25 -5.17
CA ALA A 590 -20.20 11.58 -5.66
C ALA A 590 -20.03 12.67 -4.58
N THR A 591 -20.47 12.42 -3.36
CA THR A 591 -20.37 13.41 -2.26
C THR A 591 -18.92 13.69 -1.88
N GLU A 592 -18.08 12.66 -1.83
CA GLU A 592 -16.67 12.80 -1.45
C GLU A 592 -15.76 13.23 -2.61
N SER A 593 -16.23 13.15 -3.87
CA SER A 593 -15.51 13.57 -5.08
C SER A 593 -15.92 14.93 -5.61
N GLU A 594 -17.04 15.51 -5.14
CA GLU A 594 -17.36 16.90 -5.43
C GLU A 594 -16.10 17.73 -5.07
N GLU A 595 -15.64 18.62 -5.94
CA GLU A 595 -14.48 19.46 -5.65
C GLU A 595 -14.88 20.50 -4.58
N ASP A 596 -13.95 20.97 -3.76
CA ASP A 596 -14.25 22.12 -2.90
C ASP A 596 -14.35 23.30 -3.88
N ASP A 597 -15.55 23.72 -4.24
CA ASP A 597 -15.83 24.93 -5.05
C ASP A 597 -15.32 26.24 -4.38
N ASP A 598 -14.42 26.14 -3.39
CA ASP A 598 -13.82 27.22 -2.60
C ASP A 598 -12.36 27.51 -3.00
N ASP A 599 -11.84 26.97 -4.11
CA ASP A 599 -10.61 27.49 -4.72
C ASP A 599 -10.97 28.56 -5.75
N ASP A 600 -11.05 29.79 -5.23
CA ASP A 600 -11.06 31.07 -5.96
C ASP A 600 -10.06 31.04 -7.14
N TRP A 601 -10.57 30.83 -8.34
CA TRP A 601 -9.89 31.10 -9.61
C TRP A 601 -9.81 32.61 -9.92
N ASP A 602 -9.51 33.45 -8.92
CA ASP A 602 -9.30 34.89 -9.11
C ASP A 602 -7.81 35.27 -8.93
N ASP A 603 -7.25 35.89 -9.97
CA ASP A 603 -5.93 36.53 -10.08
C ASP A 603 -4.67 35.66 -10.30
N TYR A 604 -4.58 35.04 -11.48
CA TYR A 604 -3.32 35.03 -12.23
C TYR A 604 -3.43 35.95 -13.46
N THR A 605 -3.46 37.26 -13.22
CA THR A 605 -3.12 38.23 -14.25
C THR A 605 -1.65 38.04 -14.65
N TYR A 606 -1.45 37.58 -15.89
CA TYR A 606 -0.20 37.73 -16.64
C TYR A 606 0.28 39.19 -16.52
N ASN A 607 1.37 39.41 -15.78
CA ASN A 607 2.11 40.65 -15.89
C ASN A 607 3.35 40.36 -16.75
N ASP A 608 3.16 40.58 -18.05
CA ASP A 608 4.23 40.85 -18.99
C ASP A 608 5.01 42.08 -18.52
N GLU A 609 6.26 41.91 -18.08
CA GLU A 609 7.26 42.97 -18.18
C GLU A 609 8.60 42.33 -18.56
N TRP A 610 8.84 42.34 -19.86
CA TRP A 610 10.17 42.24 -20.45
C TRP A 610 10.96 43.49 -20.09
N ASP A 611 12.10 43.33 -19.42
CA ASP A 611 13.11 44.38 -19.35
C ASP A 611 14.46 43.83 -19.87
N TYR A 612 15.04 44.65 -20.74
CA TYR A 612 16.18 44.44 -21.65
C TYR A 612 17.50 43.99 -21.01
#